data_AF-A0A966CXW3-F1
#
_entry.id   AF-A0A966CXW3-F1
#
_cell.length_a   1.000
_cell.length_b   1.000
_cell.length_c   1.000
_cell.angle_alpha   90.00
_cell.angle_beta   90.00
_cell.angle_gamma   90.00
#
_symmetry.space_group_name_H-M   'P 1'
#
loop_
_entity.id
_entity.type
_entity.pdbx_description
1 polymer ?
#
loop_
_entity_poly.entity_id
_entity_poly.type
_entity_poly.pdbx_seq_one_letter_code
_entity_poly.pdbx_strand_id
1 'polypeptide(L)'
;MRFNILTIFPEFFSSVLSCGLLSRAVDSGLVDFQVLDLREFSQDKHRNTDDRVYGGGPGMVMMADPPLCALKSLGRETRTLLLTPRGRVFDQNMARDLAGEREITIVCGRYEGIDARLEELWDLELVSLGQFVLNGGESAAMCLVEAVSRLLPGFMHHAESAVEESFSDGLLEYPHYTRPELYEGLQVPEVLRSGHHGRIAAWRREQSLRTTLRLRPGLLAEARLTEADMAFLREEPRLRVGRNLHLALIHHPVLNRRGEVVTTSLTNLDVHDIARVCSAYGLGGYVVCTPVEEHRRLARVLVSHWTEGGGGEANPDRRAALSTVQVVTDLQEARESVRKTTGQAPLVLATSAREGFMPWTEVARCLEVRPVLLVLGTGSGLADEVLRNVDGVLRPIRFMDPGNHLSVRSAASIMVDRILGDAR
;
A
#
# COMPACT_ATOMS: atom_id res chain seq x y z
N MET A 1 -0.53 33.38 6.64
CA MET A 1 -0.58 32.61 5.39
C MET A 1 -1.89 32.91 4.68
N ARG A 2 -1.90 33.08 3.36
CA ARG A 2 -3.11 33.35 2.58
C ARG A 2 -3.53 32.13 1.75
N PHE A 3 -4.82 31.81 1.76
CA PHE A 3 -5.41 30.80 0.88
C PHE A 3 -6.38 31.46 -0.10
N ASN A 4 -6.09 31.36 -1.40
CA ASN A 4 -7.01 31.74 -2.46
C ASN A 4 -7.77 30.49 -2.91
N ILE A 5 -9.09 30.48 -2.83
CA ILE A 5 -9.92 29.32 -3.16
C ILE A 5 -10.82 29.66 -4.34
N LEU A 6 -10.60 28.99 -5.47
CA LEU A 6 -11.36 29.18 -6.71
C LEU A 6 -12.42 28.09 -6.79
N THR A 7 -13.70 28.48 -6.73
CA THR A 7 -14.84 27.56 -6.71
C THR A 7 -16.07 28.21 -7.36
N ILE A 8 -17.07 27.41 -7.75
CA ILE A 8 -18.40 27.92 -8.10
C ILE A 8 -19.38 27.91 -6.91
N PHE A 9 -18.95 27.44 -5.73
CA PHE A 9 -19.73 27.35 -4.49
C PHE A 9 -19.01 28.06 -3.32
N PRO A 10 -18.80 29.38 -3.39
CA PRO A 10 -18.16 30.13 -2.31
C PRO A 10 -18.84 29.94 -0.94
N GLU A 11 -20.16 29.76 -0.93
CA GLU A 11 -20.97 29.50 0.27
C GLU A 11 -20.60 28.20 0.99
N PHE A 12 -19.92 27.26 0.34
CA PHE A 12 -19.44 26.04 0.98
C PHE A 12 -18.47 26.33 2.13
N PHE A 13 -17.74 27.45 2.04
CA PHE A 13 -16.68 27.81 2.96
C PHE A 13 -17.15 28.72 4.11
N SER A 14 -18.32 29.37 3.99
CA SER A 14 -18.73 30.44 4.90
C SER A 14 -18.85 29.98 6.36
N SER A 15 -19.40 28.79 6.60
CA SER A 15 -19.51 28.27 7.96
C SER A 15 -18.21 27.65 8.46
N VAL A 16 -17.52 26.88 7.63
CA VAL A 16 -16.39 26.06 8.06
C VAL A 16 -15.19 26.93 8.46
N LEU A 17 -14.92 28.01 7.70
CA LEU A 17 -13.84 28.94 8.01
C LEU A 17 -14.11 29.76 9.29
N SER A 18 -15.37 29.87 9.72
CA SER A 18 -15.80 30.55 10.95
C SER A 18 -15.90 29.64 12.18
N CYS A 19 -15.42 28.39 12.10
CA CYS A 19 -15.52 27.42 13.18
C CYS A 19 -14.18 27.11 13.86
N GLY A 20 -14.23 26.86 15.18
CA GLY A 20 -13.14 26.23 15.93
C GLY A 20 -11.80 26.97 15.88
N LEU A 21 -10.71 26.22 15.66
CA LEU A 21 -9.35 26.77 15.60
C LEU A 21 -9.10 27.60 14.34
N LEU A 22 -9.77 27.29 13.22
CA LEU A 22 -9.67 28.10 12.00
C LEU A 22 -10.19 29.51 12.23
N SER A 23 -11.36 29.67 12.87
CA SER A 23 -11.89 31.00 13.23
C SER A 23 -10.88 31.80 14.05
N ARG A 24 -10.28 31.18 15.07
CA ARG A 24 -9.27 31.85 15.91
C ARG A 24 -8.02 32.23 15.14
N ALA A 25 -7.62 31.40 14.17
CA ALA A 25 -6.47 31.66 13.31
C ALA A 25 -6.75 32.80 12.32
N VAL A 26 -8.00 32.96 11.87
CA VAL A 26 -8.44 34.13 11.10
C VAL A 26 -8.44 35.38 11.97
N ASP A 27 -9.06 35.31 13.16
CA ASP A 27 -9.17 36.43 14.10
C ASP A 27 -7.80 36.97 14.56
N SER A 28 -6.79 36.09 14.65
CA SER A 28 -5.42 36.45 14.99
C SER A 28 -4.56 36.90 13.79
N GLY A 29 -5.10 36.82 12.56
CA GLY A 29 -4.37 37.11 11.33
C GLY A 29 -3.32 36.07 10.94
N LEU A 30 -3.35 34.89 11.56
CA LEU A 30 -2.45 33.78 11.21
C LEU A 30 -2.77 33.21 9.83
N VAL A 31 -4.06 33.13 9.50
CA VAL A 31 -4.56 32.72 8.17
C VAL A 31 -5.51 33.76 7.61
N ASP A 32 -5.45 33.97 6.29
CA ASP A 32 -6.37 34.81 5.52
C ASP A 32 -6.97 33.99 4.38
N PHE A 33 -8.25 34.20 4.08
CA PHE A 33 -8.97 33.46 3.06
C PHE A 33 -9.58 34.40 2.02
N GLN A 34 -9.24 34.17 0.76
CA GLN A 34 -9.88 34.81 -0.39
C GLN A 34 -10.62 33.75 -1.22
N VAL A 35 -11.94 33.70 -1.08
CA VAL A 35 -12.78 32.77 -1.85
C VAL A 35 -13.31 33.50 -3.09
N LEU A 36 -12.95 33.01 -4.28
CA LEU A 36 -13.33 33.58 -5.57
C LEU A 36 -14.40 32.71 -6.24
N ASP A 37 -15.53 33.32 -6.58
CA ASP A 37 -16.57 32.66 -7.38
C ASP A 37 -16.18 32.67 -8.86
N LEU A 38 -15.84 31.49 -9.40
CA LEU A 38 -15.46 31.30 -10.79
C LEU A 38 -16.54 31.79 -11.77
N ARG A 39 -17.81 31.85 -11.36
CA ARG A 39 -18.90 32.39 -12.18
C ARG A 39 -18.72 33.89 -12.46
N GLU A 40 -17.97 34.63 -11.64
CA GLU A 40 -17.65 36.05 -11.86
C GLU A 40 -16.60 36.25 -12.96
N PHE A 41 -15.82 35.20 -13.27
CA PHE A 41 -14.77 35.21 -14.28
C PHE A 41 -15.22 34.60 -15.61
N SER A 42 -16.50 34.21 -15.72
CA SER A 42 -17.07 33.72 -16.95
C SER A 42 -17.27 34.85 -17.96
N GLN A 43 -16.91 34.60 -19.22
CA GLN A 43 -17.20 35.49 -20.35
C GLN A 43 -18.62 35.29 -20.91
N ASP A 44 -19.35 34.28 -20.42
CA ASP A 44 -20.72 34.01 -20.84
C ASP A 44 -21.72 34.91 -20.09
N LYS A 45 -22.71 35.42 -20.82
CA LYS A 45 -23.75 36.32 -20.27
C LYS A 45 -24.60 35.68 -19.17
N HIS A 46 -24.71 34.35 -19.13
CA HIS A 46 -25.43 33.60 -18.11
C HIS A 46 -24.49 33.12 -16.99
N ARG A 47 -23.21 33.52 -17.03
CA ARG A 47 -22.16 33.14 -16.08
C ARG A 47 -21.94 31.63 -16.04
N ASN A 48 -22.15 30.95 -17.16
CA ASN A 48 -21.88 29.53 -17.29
C ASN A 48 -20.37 29.26 -17.13
N THR A 49 -20.02 28.20 -16.42
CA THR A 49 -18.62 27.80 -16.18
C THR A 49 -18.27 26.47 -16.79
N ASP A 50 -19.22 25.81 -17.46
CA ASP A 50 -19.10 24.48 -18.01
C ASP A 50 -19.75 24.37 -19.39
N ASP A 51 -19.30 23.38 -20.16
CA ASP A 51 -19.88 23.00 -21.45
C ASP A 51 -19.78 21.48 -21.67
N ARG A 52 -20.36 20.98 -22.75
CA ARG A 52 -20.36 19.56 -23.11
C ARG A 52 -18.95 19.07 -23.44
N VAL A 53 -18.70 17.82 -23.06
CA VAL A 53 -17.46 17.09 -23.37
C VAL A 53 -17.28 16.86 -24.88
N TYR A 54 -16.10 17.22 -25.41
CA TYR A 54 -15.65 16.75 -26.73
C TYR A 54 -15.39 15.24 -26.70
N GLY A 55 -15.78 14.54 -27.77
CA GLY A 55 -15.71 13.07 -27.84
C GLY A 55 -16.98 12.35 -27.40
N GLY A 56 -17.98 13.08 -26.89
CA GLY A 56 -19.23 12.53 -26.38
C GLY A 56 -19.09 11.90 -24.99
N GLY A 57 -20.21 11.42 -24.45
CA GLY A 57 -20.32 10.92 -23.08
C GLY A 57 -21.30 11.72 -22.23
N PRO A 58 -21.70 11.19 -21.07
CA PRO A 58 -22.51 11.94 -20.11
C PRO A 58 -21.68 13.02 -19.41
N GLY A 59 -22.35 14.03 -18.86
CA GLY A 59 -21.71 15.04 -18.00
C GLY A 59 -21.28 16.32 -18.72
N MET A 60 -20.70 17.22 -17.94
CA MET A 60 -20.19 18.53 -18.37
C MET A 60 -18.73 18.66 -17.93
N VAL A 61 -17.95 19.51 -18.59
CA VAL A 61 -16.59 19.86 -18.18
C VAL A 61 -16.52 21.35 -17.94
N MET A 62 -15.87 21.74 -16.83
CA MET A 62 -15.61 23.13 -16.53
C MET A 62 -14.68 23.72 -17.59
N MET A 63 -15.10 24.83 -18.19
CA MET A 63 -14.34 25.55 -19.21
C MET A 63 -13.01 26.07 -18.65
N ALA A 64 -11.99 26.17 -19.51
CA ALA A 64 -10.67 26.69 -19.10
C ALA A 64 -10.70 28.19 -18.76
N ASP A 65 -11.58 28.97 -19.42
CA ASP A 65 -11.59 30.43 -19.35
C ASP A 65 -11.85 30.99 -17.94
N PRO A 66 -12.93 30.61 -17.23
CA PRO A 66 -13.19 31.14 -15.89
C PRO A 66 -12.04 30.93 -14.89
N PRO A 67 -11.50 29.71 -14.68
CA PRO A 67 -10.37 29.52 -13.76
C PRO A 67 -9.11 30.23 -14.25
N LEU A 68 -8.82 30.26 -15.55
CA LEU A 68 -7.66 30.99 -16.08
C LEU A 68 -7.75 32.50 -15.82
N CYS A 69 -8.91 33.10 -16.00
CA CYS A 69 -9.15 34.52 -15.71
C CYS A 69 -9.01 34.82 -14.22
N ALA A 70 -9.54 33.96 -13.35
CA ALA A 70 -9.38 34.08 -11.89
C ALA A 70 -7.90 33.99 -11.48
N LEU A 71 -7.16 33.01 -12.00
CA LEU A 71 -5.73 32.85 -11.75
C LEU A 71 -4.91 34.06 -12.22
N LYS A 72 -5.19 34.59 -13.42
CA LYS A 72 -4.55 35.82 -13.92
C LYS A 72 -4.80 37.02 -13.01
N SER A 73 -5.96 37.09 -12.33
CA SER A 73 -6.26 38.19 -11.41
C SER A 73 -5.47 38.13 -10.09
N LEU A 74 -5.00 36.94 -9.70
CA LEU A 74 -4.19 36.72 -8.48
C LEU A 74 -2.68 36.86 -8.72
N GLY A 75 -2.23 36.76 -9.98
CA GLY A 75 -0.81 36.79 -10.34
C GLY A 75 -0.15 35.40 -10.34
N ARG A 76 1.03 35.30 -10.97
CA ARG A 76 1.72 34.02 -11.22
C ARG A 76 2.65 33.55 -10.10
N GLU A 77 2.83 34.33 -9.04
CA GLU A 77 3.80 34.05 -7.98
C GLU A 77 3.26 33.06 -6.92
N THR A 78 1.97 32.72 -6.98
CA THR A 78 1.33 31.81 -6.02
C THR A 78 1.40 30.37 -6.48
N ARG A 79 1.83 29.48 -5.58
CA ARG A 79 1.77 28.03 -5.83
C ARG A 79 0.32 27.62 -6.01
N THR A 80 0.00 27.07 -7.17
CA THR A 80 -1.39 26.79 -7.57
C THR A 80 -1.66 25.29 -7.58
N LEU A 81 -2.58 24.84 -6.75
CA LEU A 81 -2.98 23.44 -6.59
C LEU A 81 -4.30 23.20 -7.33
N LEU A 82 -4.35 22.21 -8.22
CA LEU A 82 -5.60 21.70 -8.77
C LEU A 82 -6.00 20.42 -8.05
N LEU A 83 -7.17 20.43 -7.42
CA LEU A 83 -7.69 19.25 -6.72
C LEU A 83 -8.31 18.27 -7.72
N THR A 84 -7.68 17.12 -7.89
CA THR A 84 -8.06 16.10 -8.87
C THR A 84 -7.61 14.71 -8.42
N PRO A 85 -8.39 13.64 -8.65
CA PRO A 85 -7.97 12.27 -8.32
C PRO A 85 -6.72 11.82 -9.11
N ARG A 86 -6.36 12.53 -10.19
CA ARG A 86 -5.13 12.30 -10.99
C ARG A 86 -3.85 12.77 -10.29
N GLY A 87 -3.98 13.60 -9.26
CA GLY A 87 -2.86 14.25 -8.60
C GLY A 87 -2.04 13.34 -7.69
N ARG A 88 -0.91 13.86 -7.22
CA ARG A 88 -0.15 13.22 -6.14
C ARG A 88 -1.05 13.14 -4.90
N VAL A 89 -1.07 11.98 -4.24
CA VAL A 89 -1.86 11.80 -3.01
C VAL A 89 -1.34 12.73 -1.92
N PHE A 90 -2.23 13.52 -1.34
CA PHE A 90 -1.96 14.43 -0.24
C PHE A 90 -1.54 13.64 0.99
N ASP A 91 -0.33 13.91 1.47
CA ASP A 91 0.28 13.27 2.63
C ASP A 91 0.78 14.34 3.62
N GLN A 92 1.19 13.91 4.81
CA GLN A 92 1.63 14.83 5.87
C GLN A 92 2.93 15.59 5.48
N ASN A 93 3.74 15.05 4.57
CA ASN A 93 4.93 15.74 4.08
C ASN A 93 4.56 16.89 3.14
N MET A 94 3.59 16.68 2.26
CA MET A 94 3.02 17.73 1.42
C MET A 94 2.37 18.82 2.28
N ALA A 95 1.65 18.46 3.34
CA ALA A 95 1.10 19.45 4.27
C ALA A 95 2.19 20.34 4.90
N ARG A 96 3.32 19.75 5.34
CA ARG A 96 4.47 20.49 5.88
C ARG A 96 5.14 21.39 4.84
N ASP A 97 5.31 20.89 3.62
CA ASP A 97 5.86 21.65 2.51
C ASP A 97 5.00 22.87 2.20
N LEU A 98 3.69 22.67 2.05
CA LEU A 98 2.73 23.74 1.82
C LEU A 98 2.68 24.75 2.99
N ALA A 99 2.80 24.30 4.25
CA ALA A 99 2.81 25.21 5.40
C ALA A 99 4.00 26.20 5.40
N GLY A 100 5.04 25.95 4.60
CA GLY A 100 6.16 26.88 4.38
C GLY A 100 5.82 28.05 3.44
N GLU A 101 4.71 27.98 2.70
CA GLU A 101 4.32 29.00 1.74
C GLU A 101 3.68 30.21 2.42
N ARG A 102 3.83 31.39 1.79
CA ARG A 102 3.11 32.60 2.25
C ARG A 102 1.69 32.63 1.74
N GLU A 103 1.48 32.13 0.52
CA GLU A 103 0.23 32.18 -0.22
C GLU A 103 0.08 30.94 -1.10
N ILE A 104 -1.09 30.32 -1.07
CA ILE A 104 -1.45 29.15 -1.88
C ILE A 104 -2.77 29.42 -2.58
N THR A 105 -2.84 29.07 -3.87
CA THR A 105 -4.08 29.10 -4.65
C THR A 105 -4.59 27.67 -4.86
N ILE A 106 -5.87 27.42 -4.57
CA ILE A 106 -6.51 26.12 -4.65
C ILE A 106 -7.67 26.20 -5.65
N VAL A 107 -7.62 25.38 -6.70
CA VAL A 107 -8.64 25.30 -7.73
C VAL A 107 -9.55 24.09 -7.47
N CYS A 108 -10.83 24.36 -7.21
CA CYS A 108 -11.84 23.34 -6.98
C CYS A 108 -12.54 22.97 -8.29
N GLY A 109 -12.18 21.81 -8.86
CA GLY A 109 -12.89 21.25 -10.01
C GLY A 109 -14.31 20.77 -9.66
N ARG A 110 -15.19 20.76 -10.65
CA ARG A 110 -16.56 20.21 -10.60
C ARG A 110 -16.86 19.43 -11.87
N TYR A 111 -18.02 18.76 -11.88
CA TYR A 111 -18.49 17.95 -13.01
C TYR A 111 -17.52 16.81 -13.32
N GLU A 112 -17.24 16.52 -14.60
CA GLU A 112 -16.23 15.52 -15.00
C GLU A 112 -14.79 16.02 -14.79
N GLY A 113 -14.61 17.30 -14.48
CA GLY A 113 -13.32 17.95 -14.26
C GLY A 113 -13.23 19.30 -14.95
N ILE A 114 -12.00 19.80 -15.04
CA ILE A 114 -11.65 21.03 -15.74
C ILE A 114 -11.01 20.68 -17.08
N ASP A 115 -11.25 21.50 -18.09
CA ASP A 115 -10.59 21.41 -19.39
C ASP A 115 -9.07 21.27 -19.24
N ALA A 116 -8.52 20.18 -19.80
CA ALA A 116 -7.12 19.80 -19.64
C ALA A 116 -6.13 20.86 -20.14
N ARG A 117 -6.55 21.75 -21.06
CA ARG A 117 -5.70 22.85 -21.55
C ARG A 117 -5.34 23.85 -20.46
N LEU A 118 -6.07 23.90 -19.35
CA LEU A 118 -5.68 24.73 -18.21
C LEU A 118 -4.30 24.33 -17.67
N GLU A 119 -3.96 23.04 -17.68
CA GLU A 119 -2.65 22.50 -17.28
C GLU A 119 -1.51 22.93 -18.23
N GLU A 120 -1.84 23.29 -19.47
CA GLU A 120 -0.86 23.82 -20.44
C GLU A 120 -0.70 25.34 -20.32
N LEU A 121 -1.73 26.03 -19.82
CA LEU A 121 -1.80 27.50 -19.75
C LEU A 121 -1.32 28.06 -18.41
N TRP A 122 -1.36 27.25 -17.35
CA TRP A 122 -0.96 27.62 -16.00
C TRP A 122 -0.14 26.51 -15.35
N ASP A 123 0.82 26.92 -14.51
CA ASP A 123 1.62 25.96 -13.74
C ASP A 123 0.77 25.44 -12.57
N LEU A 124 0.27 24.20 -12.71
CA LEU A 124 -0.65 23.57 -11.77
C LEU A 124 0.00 22.34 -11.14
N GLU A 125 0.03 22.31 -9.82
CA GLU A 125 0.33 21.09 -9.07
C GLU A 125 -0.96 20.29 -8.86
N LEU A 126 -1.03 19.10 -9.44
CA LEU A 126 -2.18 18.22 -9.28
C LEU A 126 -2.13 17.50 -7.93
N VAL A 127 -3.17 17.67 -7.11
CA VAL A 127 -3.26 17.06 -5.76
C VAL A 127 -4.53 16.23 -5.63
N SER A 128 -4.37 15.00 -5.15
CA SER A 128 -5.47 14.05 -4.86
C SER A 128 -5.62 13.84 -3.36
N LEU A 129 -6.86 13.82 -2.85
CA LEU A 129 -7.10 13.51 -1.42
C LEU A 129 -7.09 12.01 -1.11
N GLY A 130 -7.06 11.16 -2.13
CA GLY A 130 -7.03 9.70 -1.97
C GLY A 130 -7.72 8.95 -3.11
N GLN A 131 -7.87 7.64 -2.93
CA GLN A 131 -8.44 6.73 -3.93
C GLN A 131 -9.96 6.64 -3.80
N PHE A 132 -10.64 7.78 -3.98
CA PHE A 132 -12.10 7.91 -3.99
C PHE A 132 -12.51 9.12 -4.84
N VAL A 133 -13.80 9.23 -5.17
CA VAL A 133 -14.33 10.33 -5.99
C VAL A 133 -15.27 11.19 -5.14
N LEU A 134 -15.10 12.51 -5.25
CA LEU A 134 -15.94 13.52 -4.60
C LEU A 134 -16.78 14.26 -5.66
N ASN A 135 -17.87 14.89 -5.24
CA ASN A 135 -18.70 15.73 -6.11
C ASN A 135 -18.00 17.03 -6.58
N GLY A 136 -16.87 17.37 -5.97
CA GLY A 136 -16.12 18.60 -6.25
C GLY A 136 -14.89 18.73 -5.37
N GLY A 137 -14.03 19.70 -5.73
CA GLY A 137 -12.79 19.98 -5.02
C GLY A 137 -12.97 20.63 -3.64
N GLU A 138 -14.14 21.15 -3.28
CA GLU A 138 -14.30 21.99 -2.08
C GLU A 138 -14.06 21.23 -0.78
N SER A 139 -14.51 19.97 -0.68
CA SER A 139 -14.22 19.13 0.49
C SER A 139 -12.74 18.78 0.57
N ALA A 140 -12.10 18.52 -0.56
CA ALA A 140 -10.66 18.28 -0.62
C ALA A 140 -9.85 19.54 -0.26
N ALA A 141 -10.31 20.72 -0.66
CA ALA A 141 -9.71 22.00 -0.30
C ALA A 141 -9.76 22.22 1.21
N MET A 142 -10.90 21.94 1.85
CA MET A 142 -11.02 22.03 3.30
C MET A 142 -10.09 21.08 4.04
N CYS A 143 -9.96 19.82 3.60
CA CYS A 143 -9.01 18.88 4.20
C CYS A 143 -7.57 19.39 4.11
N LEU A 144 -7.19 19.93 2.95
CA LEU A 144 -5.85 20.51 2.74
C LEU A 144 -5.63 21.74 3.63
N VAL A 145 -6.58 22.68 3.62
CA VAL A 145 -6.53 23.91 4.43
C VAL A 145 -6.38 23.59 5.91
N GLU A 146 -7.15 22.64 6.44
CA GLU A 146 -7.06 22.24 7.85
C GLU A 146 -5.70 21.61 8.18
N ALA A 147 -5.24 20.67 7.36
CA ALA A 147 -3.97 19.99 7.58
C ALA A 147 -2.77 20.96 7.53
N VAL A 148 -2.78 21.90 6.57
CA VAL A 148 -1.71 22.90 6.41
C VAL A 148 -1.78 23.96 7.51
N SER A 149 -2.95 24.54 7.77
CA SER A 149 -3.12 25.60 8.78
C SER A 149 -2.69 25.13 10.16
N ARG A 150 -2.95 23.88 10.49
CA ARG A 150 -2.59 23.27 11.77
C ARG A 150 -1.09 23.22 12.04
N LEU A 151 -0.26 23.23 10.99
CA LEU A 151 1.20 23.21 11.08
C LEU A 151 1.80 24.61 11.23
N LEU A 152 1.01 25.67 11.08
CA LEU A 152 1.49 27.03 11.21
C LEU A 152 1.87 27.35 12.67
N PRO A 153 3.04 27.96 12.92
CA PRO A 153 3.41 28.41 14.26
C PRO A 153 2.35 29.32 14.87
N GLY A 154 1.87 28.97 16.06
CA GLY A 154 0.82 29.71 16.76
C GLY A 154 -0.62 29.23 16.48
N PHE A 155 -0.82 28.26 15.57
CA PHE A 155 -2.15 27.67 15.37
C PHE A 155 -2.58 26.81 16.55
N MET A 156 -1.69 25.94 17.02
CA MET A 156 -1.89 25.14 18.23
C MET A 156 -1.14 25.74 19.41
N HIS A 157 -1.77 25.74 20.59
CA HIS A 157 -1.20 26.35 21.81
C HIS A 157 0.01 25.58 22.39
N HIS A 158 0.19 24.31 22.03
CA HIS A 158 1.27 23.46 22.54
C HIS A 158 2.09 22.87 21.38
N ALA A 159 3.29 23.41 21.16
CA ALA A 159 4.19 22.95 20.10
C ALA A 159 4.59 21.47 20.23
N GLU A 160 4.60 20.93 21.45
CA GLU A 160 4.90 19.51 21.73
C GLU A 160 3.85 18.57 21.14
N SER A 161 2.60 19.01 20.97
CA SER A 161 1.53 18.17 20.38
C SER A 161 1.86 17.76 18.95
N ALA A 162 2.50 18.63 18.16
CA ALA A 162 2.84 18.34 16.76
C ALA A 162 3.91 17.24 16.58
N VAL A 163 4.71 16.96 17.62
CA VAL A 163 5.84 16.02 17.54
C VAL A 163 5.38 14.57 17.78
N GLU A 164 4.42 14.35 18.67
CA GLU A 164 3.95 12.98 19.04
C GLU A 164 2.75 12.48 18.20
N GLU A 165 2.38 13.19 17.14
CA GLU A 165 1.21 12.88 16.32
C GLU A 165 1.39 11.73 15.34
N SER A 166 0.24 11.19 14.92
CA SER A 166 0.19 10.24 13.81
C SER A 166 0.88 10.81 12.57
N PHE A 167 1.67 9.96 11.91
CA PHE A 167 2.47 10.25 10.72
C PHE A 167 3.67 11.19 10.90
N SER A 168 3.97 11.66 12.13
CA SER A 168 5.17 12.48 12.38
C SER A 168 6.47 11.69 12.21
N ASP A 169 6.53 10.47 12.74
CA ASP A 169 7.67 9.55 12.57
C ASP A 169 7.35 8.32 11.71
N GLY A 170 6.31 8.42 10.87
CA GLY A 170 5.80 7.29 10.08
C GLY A 170 5.04 6.25 10.91
N LEU A 171 4.62 6.59 12.13
CA LEU A 171 3.82 5.73 13.00
C LEU A 171 2.47 6.38 13.32
N LEU A 172 1.49 5.57 13.73
CA LEU A 172 0.25 6.06 14.34
C LEU A 172 0.47 6.41 15.81
N GLU A 173 -0.32 7.33 16.33
CA GLU A 173 -0.26 7.72 17.73
C GLU A 173 -0.75 6.60 18.66
N TYR A 174 -0.29 6.65 19.91
CA TYR A 174 -0.73 5.77 20.98
C TYR A 174 -2.18 6.09 21.42
N PRO A 175 -2.89 5.16 22.08
CA PRO A 175 -4.23 5.43 22.58
C PRO A 175 -4.19 6.44 23.74
N HIS A 176 -5.13 7.39 23.69
CA HIS A 176 -5.31 8.40 24.71
C HIS A 176 -6.34 7.99 25.75
N TYR A 177 -6.09 8.37 27.00
CA TYR A 177 -6.98 8.14 28.13
C TYR A 177 -7.23 9.46 28.86
N THR A 178 -8.45 9.67 29.34
CA THR A 178 -8.82 10.83 30.15
C THR A 178 -9.64 10.39 31.36
N ARG A 179 -9.95 11.33 32.25
CA ARG A 179 -10.77 11.09 33.44
C ARG A 179 -12.18 10.64 33.04
N PRO A 180 -12.83 9.74 33.80
CA PRO A 180 -12.38 9.15 35.07
C PRO A 180 -11.42 7.94 34.91
N GLU A 181 -10.74 7.53 36.00
CA GLU A 181 -9.76 6.42 35.97
C GLU A 181 -10.37 5.04 35.67
N LEU A 182 -11.64 4.83 36.04
CA LEU A 182 -12.41 3.63 35.76
C LEU A 182 -13.70 4.05 35.05
N TYR A 183 -13.88 3.58 33.83
CA TYR A 183 -15.07 3.86 33.03
C TYR A 183 -15.64 2.55 32.48
N GLU A 184 -16.88 2.22 32.83
CA GLU A 184 -17.53 0.96 32.41
C GLU A 184 -16.69 -0.30 32.71
N GLY A 185 -15.98 -0.31 33.85
CA GLY A 185 -15.09 -1.41 34.24
C GLY A 185 -13.72 -1.44 33.55
N LEU A 186 -13.45 -0.51 32.63
CA LEU A 186 -12.14 -0.36 31.96
C LEU A 186 -11.28 0.66 32.70
N GLN A 187 -10.09 0.23 33.12
CA GLN A 187 -9.17 1.04 33.91
C GLN A 187 -8.10 1.71 33.03
N VAL A 188 -7.76 2.97 33.33
CA VAL A 188 -6.60 3.64 32.74
C VAL A 188 -5.32 2.87 33.11
N PRO A 189 -4.42 2.57 32.13
CA PRO A 189 -3.17 1.86 32.40
C PRO A 189 -2.39 2.45 33.56
N GLU A 190 -1.96 1.61 34.50
CA GLU A 190 -1.25 2.04 35.72
C GLU A 190 0.01 2.87 35.43
N VAL A 191 0.73 2.54 34.36
CA VAL A 191 1.91 3.30 33.92
C VAL A 191 1.61 4.77 33.67
N LEU A 192 0.42 5.09 33.12
CA LEU A 192 -0.03 6.47 32.89
C LEU A 192 -0.38 7.21 34.18
N ARG A 193 -0.62 6.47 35.27
CA ARG A 193 -0.92 7.01 36.61
C ARG A 193 0.32 7.11 37.51
N SER A 194 1.46 6.57 37.07
CA SER A 194 2.68 6.47 37.88
C SER A 194 3.48 7.78 38.03
N GLY A 195 3.24 8.77 37.15
CA GLY A 195 4.04 10.00 37.08
C GLY A 195 5.47 9.80 36.53
N HIS A 196 5.86 8.57 36.18
CA HIS A 196 7.22 8.28 35.74
C HIS A 196 7.40 8.53 34.24
N HIS A 197 7.78 9.75 33.86
CA HIS A 197 7.88 10.21 32.46
C HIS A 197 8.59 9.23 31.52
N GLY A 198 9.72 8.65 31.90
CA GLY A 198 10.43 7.67 31.07
C GLY A 198 9.64 6.38 30.78
N ARG A 199 8.89 5.86 31.77
CA ARG A 199 8.04 4.66 31.59
C ARG A 199 6.82 4.98 30.74
N ILE A 200 6.27 6.19 30.90
CA ILE A 200 5.16 6.69 30.09
C ILE A 200 5.60 6.83 28.62
N ALA A 201 6.77 7.41 28.35
CA ALA A 201 7.31 7.56 27.00
C ALA A 201 7.57 6.20 26.33
N ALA A 202 8.17 5.24 27.05
CA ALA A 202 8.38 3.88 26.55
C ALA A 202 7.05 3.19 26.22
N TRP A 203 6.07 3.27 27.13
CA TRP A 203 4.74 2.70 26.90
C TRP A 203 4.03 3.34 25.70
N ARG A 204 4.14 4.66 25.53
CA ARG A 204 3.60 5.39 24.38
C ARG A 204 4.21 4.90 23.07
N ARG A 205 5.53 4.74 23.02
CA ARG A 205 6.24 4.20 21.84
C ARG A 205 5.77 2.78 21.52
N GLU A 206 5.71 1.90 22.51
CA GLU A 206 5.23 0.52 22.34
C GLU A 206 3.77 0.48 21.84
N GLN A 207 2.88 1.31 22.38
CA GLN A 207 1.50 1.36 21.90
C GLN A 207 1.36 1.96 20.50
N SER A 208 2.19 2.93 20.15
CA SER A 208 2.26 3.50 18.80
C SER A 208 2.66 2.42 17.79
N LEU A 209 3.71 1.63 18.09
CA LEU A 209 4.13 0.50 17.27
C LEU A 209 3.03 -0.57 17.14
N ARG A 210 2.43 -0.98 18.27
CA ARG A 210 1.34 -1.98 18.29
C ARG A 210 0.13 -1.52 17.49
N THR A 211 -0.25 -0.25 17.63
CA THR A 211 -1.37 0.34 16.90
C THR A 211 -1.07 0.42 15.40
N THR A 212 0.15 0.81 15.04
CA THR A 212 0.62 0.84 13.65
C THR A 212 0.62 -0.55 13.03
N LEU A 213 1.22 -1.54 13.69
CA LEU A 213 1.25 -2.93 13.25
C LEU A 213 -0.16 -3.49 13.03
N ARG A 214 -1.11 -3.17 13.93
CA ARG A 214 -2.47 -3.69 13.86
C ARG A 214 -3.33 -3.02 12.78
N LEU A 215 -3.25 -1.70 12.65
CA LEU A 215 -4.20 -0.92 11.83
C LEU A 215 -3.63 -0.51 10.48
N ARG A 216 -2.34 -0.21 10.42
CA ARG A 216 -1.65 0.32 9.23
C ARG A 216 -0.22 -0.23 9.14
N PRO A 217 -0.03 -1.57 9.10
CA PRO A 217 1.30 -2.17 9.15
C PRO A 217 2.19 -1.68 8.00
N GLY A 218 1.61 -1.33 6.84
CA GLY A 218 2.33 -0.74 5.71
C GLY A 218 3.18 0.49 6.04
N LEU A 219 2.82 1.26 7.08
CA LEU A 219 3.61 2.42 7.52
C LEU A 219 4.98 2.03 8.11
N LEU A 220 5.12 0.81 8.63
CA LEU A 220 6.37 0.32 9.22
C LEU A 220 7.51 0.22 8.19
N ALA A 221 7.19 0.11 6.90
CA ALA A 221 8.20 0.08 5.83
C ALA A 221 8.94 1.42 5.65
N GLU A 222 8.30 2.53 6.04
CA GLU A 222 8.86 3.88 5.92
C GLU A 222 9.23 4.49 7.29
N ALA A 223 8.73 3.91 8.38
CA ALA A 223 8.99 4.37 9.74
C ALA A 223 10.45 4.22 10.14
N ARG A 224 10.97 5.19 10.89
CA ARG A 224 12.31 5.10 11.50
C ARG A 224 12.23 4.25 12.77
N LEU A 225 12.55 2.97 12.62
CA LEU A 225 12.55 1.99 13.71
C LEU A 225 13.96 1.83 14.30
N THR A 226 14.04 1.82 15.62
CA THR A 226 15.24 1.46 16.38
C THR A 226 15.35 -0.06 16.54
N GLU A 227 16.49 -0.54 17.02
CA GLU A 227 16.65 -1.97 17.36
C GLU A 227 15.64 -2.46 18.41
N ALA A 228 15.33 -1.61 19.40
CA ALA A 228 14.33 -1.90 20.41
C ALA A 228 12.91 -1.98 19.82
N ASP A 229 12.56 -1.09 18.89
CA ASP A 229 11.27 -1.13 18.21
C ASP A 229 11.11 -2.43 17.39
N MET A 230 12.17 -2.82 16.67
CA MET A 230 12.17 -4.07 15.91
C MET A 230 12.08 -5.31 16.82
N ALA A 231 12.77 -5.30 17.96
CA ALA A 231 12.67 -6.38 18.94
C ALA A 231 11.25 -6.51 19.48
N PHE A 232 10.63 -5.40 19.88
CA PHE A 232 9.24 -5.35 20.32
C PHE A 232 8.28 -5.88 19.24
N LEU A 233 8.38 -5.38 18.01
CA LEU A 233 7.52 -5.81 16.89
C LEU A 233 7.66 -7.30 16.54
N ARG A 234 8.82 -7.93 16.79
CA ARG A 234 9.00 -9.38 16.59
C ARG A 234 8.22 -10.21 17.60
N GLU A 235 8.04 -9.70 18.81
CA GLU A 235 7.30 -10.36 19.90
C GLU A 235 5.78 -10.13 19.79
N GLU A 236 5.37 -9.04 19.14
CA GLU A 236 3.96 -8.70 18.97
C GLU A 236 3.19 -9.77 18.18
N PRO A 237 2.02 -10.22 18.70
CA PRO A 237 1.19 -11.18 18.00
C PRO A 237 0.61 -10.53 16.73
N ARG A 238 0.85 -11.15 15.58
CA ARG A 238 0.29 -10.73 14.30
C ARG A 238 -0.25 -11.90 13.50
N LEU A 239 -1.26 -11.62 12.67
CA LEU A 239 -1.70 -12.57 11.65
C LEU A 239 -0.53 -12.82 10.71
N ARG A 240 -0.15 -14.09 10.52
CA ARG A 240 0.91 -14.48 9.58
C ARG A 240 0.26 -15.06 8.34
N VAL A 241 -0.27 -14.18 7.48
CA VAL A 241 -0.95 -14.59 6.24
C VAL A 241 -0.03 -15.41 5.32
N GLY A 242 1.29 -15.25 5.45
CA GLY A 242 2.29 -16.10 4.80
C GLY A 242 2.04 -17.59 5.01
N ARG A 243 1.54 -18.04 6.16
CA ARG A 243 1.24 -19.46 6.44
C ARG A 243 0.20 -20.06 5.49
N ASN A 244 -0.64 -19.22 4.88
CA ASN A 244 -1.62 -19.65 3.90
C ASN A 244 -1.04 -19.67 2.47
N LEU A 245 0.17 -19.16 2.25
CA LEU A 245 0.85 -19.20 0.96
C LEU A 245 1.76 -20.43 0.89
N HIS A 246 1.56 -21.25 -0.13
CA HIS A 246 2.38 -22.41 -0.44
C HIS A 246 2.96 -22.25 -1.85
N LEU A 247 4.16 -22.78 -2.07
CA LEU A 247 4.79 -22.79 -3.40
C LEU A 247 4.81 -24.21 -3.96
N ALA A 248 4.56 -24.38 -5.26
CA ALA A 248 4.82 -25.61 -6.00
C ALA A 248 5.82 -25.34 -7.12
N LEU A 249 6.92 -26.09 -7.18
CA LEU A 249 7.86 -26.05 -8.30
C LEU A 249 7.62 -27.24 -9.23
N ILE A 250 7.20 -26.95 -10.46
CA ILE A 250 6.89 -27.95 -11.48
C ILE A 250 8.11 -28.20 -12.36
N HIS A 251 8.57 -29.46 -12.40
CA HIS A 251 9.59 -29.94 -13.34
C HIS A 251 9.00 -30.61 -14.59
N HIS A 252 7.72 -30.98 -14.56
CA HIS A 252 6.97 -31.51 -15.69
C HIS A 252 5.45 -31.40 -15.43
N PRO A 253 4.63 -31.08 -16.45
CA PRO A 253 5.03 -30.67 -17.79
C PRO A 253 5.41 -29.19 -17.84
N VAL A 254 6.58 -28.89 -18.39
CA VAL A 254 7.09 -27.51 -18.60
C VAL A 254 7.58 -27.32 -20.03
N LEU A 255 7.73 -26.08 -20.48
CA LEU A 255 8.17 -25.76 -21.83
C LEU A 255 9.68 -25.53 -21.90
N ASN A 256 10.32 -26.00 -22.96
CA ASN A 256 11.68 -25.57 -23.32
C ASN A 256 11.64 -24.29 -24.16
N ARG A 257 12.81 -23.78 -24.59
CA ARG A 257 12.92 -22.57 -25.43
C ARG A 257 12.25 -22.69 -26.80
N ARG A 258 11.99 -23.92 -27.27
CA ARG A 258 11.30 -24.22 -28.54
C ARG A 258 9.78 -24.35 -28.35
N GLY A 259 9.28 -24.24 -27.12
CA GLY A 259 7.85 -24.44 -26.81
C GLY A 259 7.44 -25.91 -26.73
N GLU A 260 8.38 -26.84 -26.67
CA GLU A 260 8.10 -28.28 -26.53
C GLU A 260 7.91 -28.63 -25.05
N VAL A 261 6.97 -29.52 -24.76
CA VAL A 261 6.76 -30.06 -23.42
C VAL A 261 7.90 -31.00 -23.07
N VAL A 262 8.60 -30.69 -21.97
CA VAL A 262 9.77 -31.44 -21.50
C VAL A 262 9.71 -31.66 -19.99
N THR A 263 10.60 -32.50 -19.51
CA THR A 263 10.95 -32.62 -18.09
C THR A 263 12.28 -31.94 -17.85
N THR A 264 12.36 -31.05 -16.88
CA THR A 264 13.62 -30.38 -16.49
C THR A 264 14.29 -31.11 -15.32
N SER A 265 15.60 -30.92 -15.17
CA SER A 265 16.35 -31.44 -14.03
C SER A 265 16.02 -30.69 -12.75
N LEU A 266 15.98 -31.43 -11.63
CA LEU A 266 15.94 -30.84 -10.29
C LEU A 266 17.35 -30.41 -9.89
N THR A 267 17.52 -29.17 -9.44
CA THR A 267 18.80 -28.69 -8.91
C THR A 267 18.76 -28.52 -7.40
N ASN A 268 19.92 -28.69 -6.76
CA ASN A 268 20.06 -28.44 -5.33
C ASN A 268 19.69 -27.00 -4.94
N LEU A 269 20.02 -26.03 -5.79
CA LEU A 269 19.71 -24.62 -5.56
C LEU A 269 18.20 -24.35 -5.57
N ASP A 270 17.44 -25.02 -6.45
CA ASP A 270 15.98 -24.85 -6.51
C ASP A 270 15.29 -25.33 -5.23
N VAL A 271 15.81 -26.40 -4.63
CA VAL A 271 15.30 -26.89 -3.34
C VAL A 271 15.67 -25.91 -2.22
N HIS A 272 16.96 -25.55 -2.12
CA HIS A 272 17.46 -24.74 -1.02
C HIS A 272 16.95 -23.30 -1.00
N ASP A 273 17.07 -22.58 -2.11
CA ASP A 273 16.78 -21.14 -2.09
C ASP A 273 15.28 -20.90 -1.93
N ILE A 274 14.43 -21.69 -2.60
CA ILE A 274 12.97 -21.56 -2.46
C ILE A 274 12.52 -22.00 -1.06
N ALA A 275 13.07 -23.07 -0.49
CA ALA A 275 12.78 -23.44 0.90
C ALA A 275 13.16 -22.33 1.88
N ARG A 276 14.29 -21.65 1.66
CA ARG A 276 14.74 -20.51 2.48
C ARG A 276 13.83 -19.29 2.31
N VAL A 277 13.36 -19.01 1.10
CA VAL A 277 12.33 -17.96 0.87
C VAL A 277 11.07 -18.31 1.67
N CYS A 278 10.61 -19.56 1.60
CA CYS A 278 9.46 -20.01 2.37
C CYS A 278 9.67 -19.81 3.88
N SER A 279 10.83 -20.17 4.40
CA SER A 279 11.15 -19.98 5.82
C SER A 279 11.22 -18.50 6.22
N ALA A 280 11.85 -17.66 5.40
CA ALA A 280 12.07 -16.25 5.71
C ALA A 280 10.75 -15.46 5.78
N TYR A 281 9.82 -15.76 4.87
CA TYR A 281 8.49 -15.12 4.84
C TYR A 281 7.42 -15.91 5.60
N GLY A 282 7.79 -17.01 6.26
CA GLY A 282 6.87 -17.81 7.09
C GLY A 282 5.75 -18.50 6.31
N LEU A 283 6.06 -19.02 5.12
CA LEU A 283 5.13 -19.72 4.24
C LEU A 283 4.65 -21.05 4.83
N GLY A 284 3.49 -21.51 4.35
CA GLY A 284 2.88 -22.78 4.76
C GLY A 284 3.62 -24.02 4.28
N GLY A 285 4.42 -23.91 3.21
CA GLY A 285 5.28 -24.98 2.74
C GLY A 285 5.71 -24.86 1.29
N TYR A 286 6.59 -25.75 0.88
CA TYR A 286 7.14 -25.82 -0.46
C TYR A 286 7.06 -27.25 -1.01
N VAL A 287 6.44 -27.40 -2.19
CA VAL A 287 6.23 -28.69 -2.83
C VAL A 287 7.03 -28.77 -4.13
N VAL A 288 7.92 -29.75 -4.25
CA VAL A 288 8.65 -30.08 -5.48
C VAL A 288 7.88 -31.15 -6.24
N CYS A 289 7.47 -30.84 -7.48
CA CYS A 289 6.63 -31.70 -8.30
C CYS A 289 7.43 -32.23 -9.50
N THR A 290 7.68 -33.53 -9.52
CA THR A 290 8.41 -34.19 -10.62
C THR A 290 7.96 -35.64 -10.79
N PRO A 291 7.63 -36.10 -12.00
CA PRO A 291 7.25 -37.49 -12.27
C PRO A 291 8.45 -38.44 -12.28
N VAL A 292 9.68 -37.91 -12.34
CA VAL A 292 10.92 -38.71 -12.37
C VAL A 292 11.31 -39.18 -10.97
N GLU A 293 11.37 -40.51 -10.75
CA GLU A 293 11.70 -41.08 -9.43
C GLU A 293 13.10 -40.70 -8.95
N GLU A 294 14.11 -40.67 -9.83
CA GLU A 294 15.47 -40.28 -9.44
C GLU A 294 15.55 -38.82 -8.95
N HIS A 295 14.77 -37.91 -9.55
CA HIS A 295 14.67 -36.53 -9.04
C HIS A 295 14.02 -36.51 -7.65
N ARG A 296 12.96 -37.31 -7.44
CA ARG A 296 12.31 -37.41 -6.12
C ARG A 296 13.26 -37.99 -5.07
N ARG A 297 14.01 -39.05 -5.42
CA ARG A 297 15.02 -39.66 -4.56
C ARG A 297 16.10 -38.65 -4.19
N LEU A 298 16.64 -37.91 -5.16
CA LEU A 298 17.60 -36.84 -4.92
C LEU A 298 17.04 -35.79 -3.95
N ALA A 299 15.82 -35.30 -4.19
CA ALA A 299 15.17 -34.33 -3.32
C ALA A 299 15.03 -34.83 -1.88
N ARG A 300 14.57 -36.08 -1.69
CA ARG A 300 14.42 -36.71 -0.37
C ARG A 300 15.75 -36.88 0.35
N VAL A 301 16.81 -37.28 -0.36
CA VAL A 301 18.17 -37.39 0.21
C VAL A 301 18.67 -36.01 0.66
N LEU A 302 18.48 -34.98 -0.16
CA LEU A 302 18.85 -33.60 0.19
C LEU A 302 18.10 -33.12 1.43
N VAL A 303 16.77 -33.32 1.48
CA VAL A 303 15.96 -32.92 2.64
C VAL A 303 16.39 -33.67 3.90
N SER A 304 16.49 -35.01 3.85
CA SER A 304 16.88 -35.85 5.00
C SER A 304 18.27 -35.48 5.55
N HIS A 305 19.24 -35.14 4.69
CA HIS A 305 20.56 -34.68 5.14
C HIS A 305 20.49 -33.44 6.06
N TRP A 306 19.55 -32.53 5.82
CA TRP A 306 19.37 -31.31 6.63
C TRP A 306 18.38 -31.47 7.77
N THR A 307 17.42 -32.38 7.68
CA THR A 307 16.38 -32.57 8.71
C THR A 307 16.76 -33.59 9.78
N GLU A 308 17.46 -34.65 9.38
CA GLU A 308 17.80 -35.84 10.17
C GLU A 308 19.32 -36.08 10.23
N GLY A 309 20.06 -35.63 9.23
CA GLY A 309 21.52 -35.77 9.15
C GLY A 309 22.30 -34.65 9.85
N GLY A 310 23.64 -34.80 9.87
CA GLY A 310 24.56 -33.86 10.53
C GLY A 310 24.56 -32.43 9.96
N GLY A 311 24.00 -32.20 8.77
CA GLY A 311 23.82 -30.85 8.23
C GLY A 311 22.90 -29.98 9.09
N GLY A 312 21.87 -30.59 9.68
CA GLY A 312 20.91 -29.88 10.53
C GLY A 312 21.48 -29.42 11.87
N GLU A 313 22.46 -30.15 12.41
CA GLU A 313 23.17 -29.78 13.65
C GLU A 313 24.06 -28.54 13.44
N ALA A 314 24.66 -28.41 12.25
CA ALA A 314 25.52 -27.28 11.91
C ALA A 314 24.74 -26.00 11.54
N ASN A 315 23.48 -26.11 11.09
CA ASN A 315 22.68 -24.95 10.68
C ASN A 315 21.17 -25.15 10.97
N PRO A 316 20.69 -24.71 12.15
CA PRO A 316 19.28 -24.81 12.55
C PRO A 316 18.30 -24.10 11.61
N ASP A 317 18.67 -22.93 11.07
CA ASP A 317 17.82 -22.17 10.15
C ASP A 317 17.57 -22.93 8.84
N ARG A 318 18.61 -23.58 8.33
CA ARG A 318 18.50 -24.40 7.12
C ARG A 318 17.70 -25.66 7.39
N ARG A 319 17.85 -26.28 8.56
CA ARG A 319 16.98 -27.38 8.98
C ARG A 319 15.50 -26.97 9.00
N ALA A 320 15.19 -25.81 9.57
CA ALA A 320 13.83 -25.29 9.63
C ALA A 320 13.27 -24.98 8.23
N ALA A 321 14.08 -24.45 7.32
CA ALA A 321 13.65 -24.21 5.95
C ALA A 321 13.32 -25.52 5.21
N LEU A 322 14.22 -26.51 5.29
CA LEU A 322 14.11 -27.75 4.52
C LEU A 322 13.06 -28.72 5.08
N SER A 323 12.68 -28.61 6.35
CA SER A 323 11.63 -29.43 6.96
C SER A 323 10.23 -29.17 6.39
N THR A 324 10.03 -28.02 5.74
CA THR A 324 8.77 -27.66 5.08
C THR A 324 8.66 -28.17 3.64
N VAL A 325 9.72 -28.81 3.13
CA VAL A 325 9.78 -29.29 1.75
C VAL A 325 9.11 -30.64 1.63
N GLN A 326 8.19 -30.74 0.67
CA GLN A 326 7.52 -31.97 0.28
C GLN A 326 7.85 -32.31 -1.17
N VAL A 327 7.86 -33.60 -1.49
CA VAL A 327 8.24 -34.10 -2.81
C VAL A 327 7.13 -35.01 -3.32
N VAL A 328 6.50 -34.61 -4.42
CA VAL A 328 5.31 -35.24 -4.99
C VAL A 328 5.49 -35.49 -6.49
N THR A 329 4.57 -36.26 -7.08
CA THR A 329 4.66 -36.62 -8.50
C THR A 329 4.19 -35.50 -9.42
N ASP A 330 3.12 -34.79 -9.06
CA ASP A 330 2.44 -33.82 -9.91
C ASP A 330 1.72 -32.70 -9.13
N LEU A 331 1.07 -31.80 -9.86
CA LEU A 331 0.30 -30.68 -9.28
C LEU A 331 -0.93 -31.14 -8.47
N GLN A 332 -1.54 -32.28 -8.81
CA GLN A 332 -2.72 -32.78 -8.10
C GLN A 332 -2.33 -33.25 -6.70
N GLU A 333 -1.22 -33.98 -6.59
CA GLU A 333 -0.66 -34.36 -5.30
C GLU A 333 -0.20 -33.14 -4.49
N ALA A 334 0.34 -32.09 -5.14
CA ALA A 334 0.69 -30.85 -4.45
C ALA A 334 -0.54 -30.16 -3.84
N ARG A 335 -1.63 -30.05 -4.61
CA ARG A 335 -2.91 -29.51 -4.14
C ARG A 335 -3.45 -30.32 -2.97
N GLU A 336 -3.38 -31.65 -3.07
CA GLU A 336 -3.79 -32.55 -2.01
C GLU A 336 -2.97 -32.39 -0.74
N SER A 337 -1.66 -32.19 -0.88
CA SER A 337 -0.77 -32.01 0.25
C SER A 337 -1.11 -30.75 1.03
N VAL A 338 -1.33 -29.62 0.34
CA VAL A 338 -1.80 -28.38 0.98
C VAL A 338 -3.15 -28.59 1.66
N ARG A 339 -4.08 -29.31 1.03
CA ARG A 339 -5.38 -29.64 1.63
C ARG A 339 -5.23 -30.44 2.92
N LYS A 340 -4.35 -31.43 2.95
CA LYS A 340 -4.08 -32.24 4.15
C LYS A 340 -3.46 -31.42 5.27
N THR A 341 -2.56 -30.50 4.95
CA THR A 341 -1.89 -29.66 5.95
C THR A 341 -2.80 -28.55 6.50
N THR A 342 -3.65 -27.96 5.67
CA THR A 342 -4.46 -26.78 6.03
C THR A 342 -5.91 -27.10 6.35
N GLY A 343 -6.41 -28.28 5.97
CA GLY A 343 -7.81 -28.65 6.06
C GLY A 343 -8.71 -28.01 4.99
N GLN A 344 -8.15 -27.19 4.09
CA GLN A 344 -8.90 -26.47 3.05
C GLN A 344 -8.29 -26.69 1.67
N ALA A 345 -9.13 -26.75 0.63
CA ALA A 345 -8.62 -26.78 -0.74
C ALA A 345 -7.98 -25.42 -1.09
N PRO A 346 -6.74 -25.37 -1.59
CA PRO A 346 -6.11 -24.11 -1.94
C PRO A 346 -6.67 -23.53 -3.23
N LEU A 347 -6.65 -22.20 -3.35
CA LEU A 347 -6.71 -21.51 -4.63
C LEU A 347 -5.37 -21.73 -5.36
N VAL A 348 -5.40 -22.34 -6.54
CA VAL A 348 -4.19 -22.67 -7.30
C VAL A 348 -3.93 -21.59 -8.34
N LEU A 349 -2.80 -20.90 -8.24
CA LEU A 349 -2.44 -19.80 -9.14
C LEU A 349 -1.16 -20.13 -9.90
N ALA A 350 -1.20 -20.05 -11.23
CA ALA A 350 0.01 -20.18 -12.04
C ALA A 350 0.79 -18.87 -12.13
N THR A 351 2.08 -19.00 -12.38
CA THR A 351 2.97 -17.88 -12.70
C THR A 351 3.38 -17.92 -14.17
N SER A 352 3.52 -16.76 -14.77
CA SER A 352 4.01 -16.62 -16.14
C SER A 352 4.86 -15.37 -16.28
N ALA A 353 5.85 -15.47 -17.15
CA ALA A 353 6.72 -14.35 -17.52
C ALA A 353 6.08 -13.40 -18.54
N ARG A 354 4.99 -13.83 -19.21
CA ARG A 354 4.42 -13.15 -20.38
C ARG A 354 2.96 -12.73 -20.21
N GLU A 355 2.16 -13.56 -19.56
CA GLU A 355 0.71 -13.43 -19.54
C GLU A 355 0.16 -13.54 -18.12
N GLY A 356 -1.04 -13.03 -17.89
CA GLY A 356 -1.70 -13.04 -16.58
C GLY A 356 -2.20 -11.67 -16.17
N PHE A 357 -3.34 -11.65 -15.48
CA PHE A 357 -4.06 -10.42 -15.17
C PHE A 357 -4.28 -10.21 -13.68
N MET A 358 -4.26 -11.28 -12.88
CA MET A 358 -4.55 -11.22 -11.45
C MET A 358 -3.53 -10.33 -10.73
N PRO A 359 -3.96 -9.25 -10.04
CA PRO A 359 -3.07 -8.39 -9.28
C PRO A 359 -2.53 -9.09 -8.03
N TRP A 360 -1.29 -8.77 -7.64
CA TRP A 360 -0.66 -9.24 -6.39
C TRP A 360 -1.50 -8.92 -5.14
N THR A 361 -2.20 -7.78 -5.15
CA THR A 361 -3.06 -7.34 -4.05
C THR A 361 -4.29 -8.23 -3.87
N GLU A 362 -4.78 -8.86 -4.94
CA GLU A 362 -5.89 -9.80 -4.87
C GLU A 362 -5.47 -11.12 -4.23
N VAL A 363 -4.26 -11.60 -4.55
CA VAL A 363 -3.67 -12.78 -3.90
C VAL A 363 -3.51 -12.56 -2.40
N ALA A 364 -2.99 -11.40 -2.00
CA ALA A 364 -2.81 -11.07 -0.59
C ALA A 364 -4.14 -11.09 0.18
N ARG A 365 -5.23 -10.56 -0.39
CA ARG A 365 -6.57 -10.65 0.22
C ARG A 365 -7.07 -12.09 0.30
N CYS A 366 -6.79 -12.93 -0.70
CA CYS A 366 -7.17 -14.34 -0.66
C CYS A 366 -6.51 -15.08 0.52
N LEU A 367 -5.25 -14.74 0.84
CA LEU A 367 -4.50 -15.36 1.94
C LEU A 367 -5.10 -15.10 3.32
N GLU A 368 -5.93 -14.07 3.48
CA GLU A 368 -6.65 -13.83 4.75
C GLU A 368 -7.76 -14.85 4.99
N VAL A 369 -8.26 -15.51 3.93
CA VAL A 369 -9.48 -16.32 3.98
C VAL A 369 -9.23 -17.80 3.70
N ARG A 370 -8.27 -18.14 2.84
CA ARG A 370 -8.00 -19.51 2.39
C ARG A 370 -6.54 -19.70 1.96
N PRO A 371 -6.04 -20.95 1.93
CA PRO A 371 -4.71 -21.22 1.39
C PRO A 371 -4.63 -20.94 -0.11
N VAL A 372 -3.45 -20.52 -0.57
CA VAL A 372 -3.10 -20.30 -1.97
C VAL A 372 -1.88 -21.13 -2.31
N LEU A 373 -1.95 -21.90 -3.40
CA LEU A 373 -0.82 -22.64 -3.96
C LEU A 373 -0.31 -21.93 -5.21
N LEU A 374 0.84 -21.28 -5.11
CA LEU A 374 1.49 -20.60 -6.22
C LEU A 374 2.38 -21.57 -7.01
N VAL A 375 2.04 -21.77 -8.27
CA VAL A 375 2.68 -22.74 -9.17
C VAL A 375 3.76 -22.06 -10.01
N LEU A 376 5.00 -22.48 -9.79
CA LEU A 376 6.21 -22.03 -10.45
C LEU A 376 6.65 -23.05 -11.49
N GLY A 377 6.85 -22.60 -12.73
CA GLY A 377 7.40 -23.44 -13.80
C GLY A 377 8.92 -23.34 -13.87
N THR A 378 9.57 -24.48 -14.05
CA THR A 378 10.97 -24.53 -14.49
C THR A 378 11.09 -24.41 -16.02
N GLY A 379 12.31 -24.33 -16.55
CA GLY A 379 12.52 -24.23 -17.99
C GLY A 379 12.18 -22.84 -18.54
N SER A 380 11.34 -22.79 -19.57
CA SER A 380 10.89 -21.54 -20.24
C SER A 380 9.42 -21.20 -19.96
N GLY A 381 8.74 -21.96 -19.08
CA GLY A 381 7.35 -21.71 -18.68
C GLY A 381 6.59 -22.99 -18.33
N LEU A 382 5.41 -22.84 -17.75
CA LEU A 382 4.47 -23.94 -17.52
C LEU A 382 3.83 -24.38 -18.85
N ALA A 383 3.58 -25.67 -19.03
CA ALA A 383 2.82 -26.17 -20.18
C ALA A 383 1.31 -25.88 -20.04
N ASP A 384 0.59 -25.82 -21.15
CA ASP A 384 -0.87 -25.56 -21.19
C ASP A 384 -1.67 -26.56 -20.35
N GLU A 385 -1.18 -27.79 -20.21
CA GLU A 385 -1.77 -28.81 -19.35
C GLU A 385 -1.84 -28.38 -17.88
N VAL A 386 -0.79 -27.69 -17.39
CA VAL A 386 -0.80 -27.10 -16.05
C VAL A 386 -1.74 -25.91 -16.00
N LEU A 387 -1.69 -25.02 -17.00
CA LEU A 387 -2.49 -23.79 -17.05
C LEU A 387 -4.00 -24.06 -17.12
N ARG A 388 -4.43 -25.20 -17.68
CA ARG A 388 -5.84 -25.63 -17.67
C ARG A 388 -6.34 -26.12 -16.31
N ASN A 389 -5.43 -26.38 -15.36
CA ASN A 389 -5.73 -26.95 -14.05
C ASN A 389 -5.46 -25.97 -12.89
N VAL A 390 -5.37 -24.67 -13.18
CA VAL A 390 -5.25 -23.60 -12.18
C VAL A 390 -6.48 -22.68 -12.21
N ASP A 391 -6.72 -21.96 -11.12
CA ASP A 391 -7.84 -21.04 -10.97
C ASP A 391 -7.56 -19.65 -11.56
N GLY A 392 -6.29 -19.33 -11.82
CA GLY A 392 -5.89 -18.06 -12.41
C GLY A 392 -4.39 -17.95 -12.68
N VAL A 393 -4.01 -16.93 -13.43
CA VAL A 393 -2.60 -16.62 -13.74
C VAL A 393 -2.25 -15.25 -13.17
N LEU A 394 -1.21 -15.24 -12.35
CA LEU A 394 -0.70 -14.04 -11.70
C LEU A 394 -0.11 -13.08 -12.73
N ARG A 395 -0.34 -11.77 -12.54
CA ARG A 395 0.29 -10.75 -13.38
C ARG A 395 1.81 -10.94 -13.40
N PRO A 396 2.48 -10.87 -14.56
CA PRO A 396 3.93 -10.99 -14.63
C PRO A 396 4.67 -9.97 -13.77
N ILE A 397 5.87 -10.33 -13.30
CA ILE A 397 6.73 -9.42 -12.50
C ILE A 397 7.00 -8.11 -13.25
N ARG A 398 7.25 -8.19 -14.56
CA ARG A 398 7.42 -7.05 -15.47
C ARG A 398 6.39 -7.17 -16.60
N PHE A 399 5.16 -6.72 -16.35
CA PHE A 399 4.08 -6.81 -17.35
C PHE A 399 4.16 -5.69 -18.42
N MET A 400 4.95 -4.65 -18.19
CA MET A 400 5.16 -3.55 -19.14
C MET A 400 6.28 -3.80 -20.13
N ASP A 401 7.17 -4.77 -19.84
CA ASP A 401 8.30 -5.11 -20.70
C ASP A 401 8.14 -6.53 -21.25
N PRO A 402 8.51 -6.77 -22.51
CA PRO A 402 8.41 -8.09 -23.12
C PRO A 402 9.45 -9.09 -22.57
N GLY A 403 10.46 -8.61 -21.84
CA GLY A 403 11.57 -9.42 -21.34
C GLY A 403 11.49 -9.69 -19.84
N ASN A 404 11.47 -10.97 -19.47
CA ASN A 404 11.65 -11.41 -18.10
C ASN A 404 12.48 -12.71 -18.06
N HIS A 405 13.81 -12.57 -17.97
CA HIS A 405 14.78 -13.68 -17.88
C HIS A 405 15.26 -13.90 -16.44
N LEU A 406 14.32 -13.94 -15.49
CA LEU A 406 14.63 -14.26 -14.10
C LEU A 406 14.80 -15.77 -13.91
N SER A 407 15.72 -16.17 -13.04
CA SER A 407 15.72 -17.55 -12.53
C SER A 407 14.43 -17.80 -11.74
N VAL A 408 13.94 -19.04 -11.70
CA VAL A 408 12.73 -19.37 -10.94
C VAL A 408 12.87 -19.02 -9.45
N ARG A 409 14.09 -19.11 -8.90
CA ARG A 409 14.41 -18.78 -7.51
C ARG A 409 14.28 -17.27 -7.25
N SER A 410 14.83 -16.45 -8.15
CA SER A 410 14.69 -14.98 -8.10
C SER A 410 13.24 -14.54 -8.33
N ALA A 411 12.54 -15.21 -9.25
CA ALA A 411 11.12 -14.96 -9.47
C ALA A 411 10.31 -15.27 -8.21
N ALA A 412 10.54 -16.42 -7.57
CA ALA A 412 9.87 -16.81 -6.34
C ALA A 412 10.08 -15.78 -5.22
N SER A 413 11.31 -15.30 -4.99
CA SER A 413 11.56 -14.29 -3.94
C SER A 413 10.83 -12.98 -4.21
N ILE A 414 10.88 -12.46 -5.45
CA ILE A 414 10.18 -11.22 -5.83
C ILE A 414 8.66 -11.38 -5.75
N MET A 415 8.12 -12.53 -6.15
CA MET A 415 6.70 -12.80 -6.10
C MET A 415 6.20 -12.84 -4.66
N VAL A 416 6.89 -13.57 -3.78
CA VAL A 416 6.55 -13.67 -2.36
C VAL A 416 6.61 -12.30 -1.70
N ASP A 417 7.66 -11.52 -1.97
CA ASP A 417 7.82 -10.16 -1.44
C ASP A 417 6.70 -9.21 -1.88
N ARG A 418 6.28 -9.27 -3.15
CA ARG A 418 5.16 -8.44 -3.66
C ARG A 418 3.79 -8.84 -3.10
N ILE A 419 3.63 -10.09 -2.68
CA ILE A 419 2.36 -10.60 -2.11
C ILE A 419 2.30 -10.25 -0.63
N LEU A 420 3.37 -10.54 0.12
CA LEU A 420 3.42 -10.46 1.58
C LEU A 420 4.06 -9.14 2.06
N GLY A 421 5.27 -8.84 1.59
CA GLY A 421 6.11 -7.80 2.18
C GLY A 421 6.36 -8.01 3.69
N ASP A 422 6.94 -7.02 4.35
CA ASP A 422 7.17 -7.07 5.81
C ASP A 422 5.92 -6.74 6.65
N ALA A 423 4.93 -6.13 5.98
CA ALA A 423 3.88 -5.32 6.58
C ALA A 423 2.46 -5.83 6.29
N ARG A 424 2.28 -7.13 6.01
CA ARG A 424 0.96 -7.74 5.84
C ARG A 424 0.77 -8.98 6.70
#